data_AF-A0A1Q6KG34-F1
#
_entry.id   AF-A0A1Q6KG34-F1
#
_cell.length_a   1.000
_cell.length_b   1.000
_cell.length_c   1.000
_cell.angle_alpha   90.00
_cell.angle_beta   90.00
_cell.angle_gamma   90.00
#
_symmetry.space_group_name_H-M   'P 1'
#
loop_
_entity.id
_entity.type
_entity.pdbx_description
1 polymer ?
#
loop_
_entity_poly.entity_id
_entity_poly.type
_entity_poly.pdbx_seq_one_letter_code
_entity_poly.pdbx_strand_id
1 'polypeptide(L)'
;MSTKTMKILTFIATILLVISLGTSTIFALTPSQVQPTDPGTNDIQTFGGKILGILQTVGIVLSVIILVILGIKYMMGSAEEKAEYKKTMIPYLVGAVLIFLAPTIANTVYTLIKGN
;
A
#
# COMPACT_ATOMS: atom_id res chain seq x y z
N MET A 1 -21.91 -0.91 11.58
CA MET A 1 -21.20 0.06 10.69
C MET A 1 -22.20 1.14 10.31
N SER A 2 -21.92 2.41 10.60
CA SER A 2 -22.81 3.50 10.18
C SER A 2 -22.93 3.48 8.65
N THR A 3 -24.15 3.60 8.13
CA THR A 3 -24.43 3.53 6.68
C THR A 3 -23.63 4.56 5.87
N LYS A 4 -23.22 5.67 6.49
CA LYS A 4 -22.36 6.70 5.89
C LYS A 4 -20.91 6.21 5.74
N THR A 5 -20.37 5.56 6.76
CA THR A 5 -18.99 5.01 6.75
C THR A 5 -18.88 3.79 5.82
N MET A 6 -19.95 3.00 5.67
CA MET A 6 -19.98 1.87 4.73
C MET A 6 -20.02 2.35 3.26
N LYS A 7 -20.77 3.42 2.97
CA LYS A 7 -20.81 4.05 1.64
C LYS A 7 -19.48 4.69 1.25
N ILE A 8 -18.79 5.33 2.19
CA ILE A 8 -17.47 5.92 1.94
C ILE A 8 -16.45 4.82 1.62
N LEU A 9 -16.49 3.71 2.36
CA LEU A 9 -15.56 2.60 2.19
C LEU A 9 -15.76 1.88 0.85
N THR A 10 -17.01 1.61 0.46
CA THR A 10 -17.30 0.98 -0.84
C THR A 10 -16.98 1.90 -2.01
N PHE A 11 -17.20 3.21 -1.89
CA PHE A 11 -16.81 4.17 -2.93
C PHE A 11 -15.29 4.22 -3.15
N ILE A 12 -14.51 4.18 -2.06
CA ILE A 12 -13.03 4.14 -2.12
C ILE A 12 -12.54 2.81 -2.71
N ALA A 13 -13.12 1.67 -2.33
CA ALA A 13 -12.77 0.36 -2.87
C ALA A 13 -12.97 0.28 -4.40
N THR A 14 -14.04 0.89 -4.92
CA THR A 14 -14.29 0.93 -6.38
C THR A 14 -13.28 1.80 -7.11
N ILE A 15 -12.90 2.96 -6.56
CA ILE A 15 -11.87 3.84 -7.15
C ILE A 15 -10.51 3.15 -7.21
N LEU A 16 -10.14 2.43 -6.16
CA LEU A 16 -8.90 1.64 -6.12
C LEU A 16 -8.85 0.55 -7.18
N LEU A 17 -9.98 -0.13 -7.39
CA LEU A 17 -10.09 -1.16 -8.42
C LEU A 17 -9.92 -0.55 -9.83
N VAL A 18 -10.49 0.64 -10.08
CA VAL A 18 -10.33 1.35 -11.37
C VAL A 18 -8.89 1.82 -11.60
N ILE A 19 -8.20 2.34 -10.57
CA ILE A 19 -6.79 2.75 -10.68
C ILE A 19 -5.87 1.54 -10.88
N SER A 20 -6.17 0.41 -10.25
CA SER A 20 -5.42 -0.84 -10.44
C SER A 20 -5.55 -1.40 -11.85
N LEU A 21 -6.69 -1.19 -12.52
CA LEU A 21 -6.89 -1.57 -13.93
C LEU A 21 -6.25 -0.56 -14.90
N GLY A 22 -6.19 0.73 -14.53
CA GLY A 22 -5.60 1.78 -15.37
C GLY A 22 -4.08 1.82 -15.41
N THR A 23 -3.41 1.13 -14.48
CA THR A 23 -1.93 1.11 -14.38
C THR A 23 -1.27 -0.10 -15.05
N SER A 24 -2.05 -1.10 -15.49
CA SER A 24 -1.52 -2.18 -16.32
C SER A 24 -1.24 -1.65 -17.73
N THR A 25 0.01 -1.30 -18.03
CA THR A 25 0.47 -1.21 -19.42
C THR A 25 0.40 -2.62 -20.02
N ILE A 26 -0.69 -2.94 -20.71
CA ILE A 26 -0.78 -4.18 -21.49
C ILE A 26 0.05 -3.95 -22.74
N PHE A 27 1.34 -4.30 -22.66
CA PHE A 27 2.18 -4.43 -23.85
C PHE A 27 1.61 -5.58 -24.68
N ALA A 28 0.87 -5.26 -25.73
CA ALA A 28 0.49 -6.21 -26.76
C ALA A 28 1.76 -6.59 -27.53
N LEU A 29 2.41 -7.68 -27.13
CA LEU A 29 3.47 -8.31 -27.92
C LEU A 29 2.81 -8.97 -29.14
N THR A 30 3.20 -8.56 -30.34
CA THR A 30 2.88 -9.30 -31.56
C THR A 30 3.61 -10.65 -31.53
N PRO A 31 3.03 -11.77 -31.98
CA PRO A 31 3.64 -13.10 -31.87
C PRO A 31 5.04 -13.22 -32.49
N SER A 32 5.37 -12.35 -33.45
CA SER A 32 6.65 -12.27 -34.14
C SER A 32 7.79 -11.62 -33.34
N GLN A 33 7.51 -11.09 -32.15
CA GLN A 33 8.50 -10.46 -31.27
C GLN A 33 8.93 -11.35 -30.09
N VAL A 34 8.36 -12.56 -29.98
CA VAL A 34 8.74 -13.54 -28.96
C VAL A 34 9.95 -14.33 -29.46
N GLN A 35 11.15 -13.76 -29.28
CA GLN A 35 12.37 -14.54 -29.35
C GLN A 35 12.61 -15.21 -28.00
N PRO A 36 12.97 -16.51 -27.95
CA PRO A 36 13.41 -17.16 -26.72
C PRO A 36 14.74 -16.51 -26.30
N THR A 37 14.63 -15.50 -25.46
CA THR A 37 15.77 -14.86 -24.79
C THR A 37 15.68 -15.35 -23.35
N ASP A 38 16.78 -15.88 -22.81
CA ASP A 38 16.86 -16.12 -21.37
C ASP A 38 16.44 -14.82 -20.66
N PRO A 39 15.49 -14.85 -19.71
CA PRO A 39 15.05 -13.63 -19.05
C PRO A 39 16.24 -13.07 -18.29
N GLY A 40 16.94 -12.11 -18.91
CA GLY A 40 18.04 -11.41 -18.30
C GLY A 40 17.53 -10.78 -17.01
N THR A 41 18.38 -10.74 -15.99
CA THR A 41 18.04 -10.19 -14.65
C THR A 41 17.40 -8.79 -14.73
N ASN A 42 17.63 -8.04 -15.81
CA ASN A 42 17.07 -6.71 -16.08
C ASN A 42 15.57 -6.73 -16.41
N ASP A 43 15.07 -7.74 -17.12
CA ASP A 43 13.65 -7.82 -17.50
C ASP A 43 12.78 -8.19 -16.30
N ILE A 44 13.26 -9.12 -15.47
CA ILE A 44 12.61 -9.47 -14.20
C ILE A 44 12.62 -8.29 -13.22
N GLN A 45 13.72 -7.54 -13.15
CA GLN A 45 13.79 -6.32 -12.34
C GLN A 45 12.84 -5.24 -12.84
N THR A 46 12.73 -5.05 -14.16
CA THR A 46 11.82 -4.06 -14.76
C THR A 46 10.36 -4.41 -14.51
N PHE A 47 9.99 -5.68 -14.68
CA PHE A 47 8.64 -6.16 -14.38
C PHE A 47 8.30 -6.07 -12.89
N GLY A 48 9.22 -6.51 -12.02
CA GLY A 48 9.07 -6.38 -10.57
C GLY A 48 8.94 -4.92 -10.11
N GLY A 49 9.75 -4.02 -10.69
CA GLY A 49 9.68 -2.58 -10.44
C GLY A 49 8.35 -1.95 -10.83
N LYS A 50 7.76 -2.36 -11.97
CA LYS A 50 6.42 -1.90 -12.38
C LYS A 50 5.35 -2.36 -11.40
N ILE A 51 5.35 -3.63 -10.97
CA ILE A 51 4.39 -4.15 -9.99
C ILE A 51 4.52 -3.43 -8.65
N LEU A 52 5.75 -3.29 -8.15
CA LEU A 52 6.02 -2.58 -6.89
C LEU A 52 5.57 -1.12 -6.96
N GLY A 53 5.78 -0.44 -8.09
CA GLY A 53 5.35 0.95 -8.29
C GLY A 53 3.83 1.13 -8.21
N ILE A 54 3.06 0.21 -8.79
CA ILE A 54 1.59 0.22 -8.71
C ILE A 54 1.14 -0.01 -7.27
N LEU A 55 1.67 -1.03 -6.60
CA LEU A 55 1.33 -1.35 -5.21
C LEU A 55 1.70 -0.21 -4.25
N GLN A 56 2.85 0.43 -4.47
CA GLN A 56 3.29 1.57 -3.66
C GLN A 56 2.37 2.78 -3.85
N THR A 57 2.00 3.09 -5.10
CA THR A 57 1.08 4.20 -5.40
C THR A 57 -0.29 3.97 -4.74
N VAL A 58 -0.85 2.77 -4.92
CA VAL A 58 -2.13 2.37 -4.31
C VAL A 58 -2.04 2.39 -2.77
N GLY A 59 -0.94 1.87 -2.22
CA GLY A 59 -0.68 1.82 -0.77
C GLY A 59 -0.56 3.20 -0.13
N ILE A 60 0.08 4.17 -0.81
CA ILE A 60 0.18 5.56 -0.35
C ILE A 60 -1.20 6.21 -0.27
N VAL A 61 -2.01 6.07 -1.32
CA VAL A 61 -3.37 6.66 -1.36
C VAL A 61 -4.24 6.08 -0.24
N LEU A 62 -4.22 4.76 -0.08
CA LEU A 62 -4.94 4.08 1.00
C LEU A 62 -4.50 4.53 2.39
N SER A 63 -3.20 4.68 2.60
CA SER A 63 -2.63 5.11 3.88
C SER A 63 -3.12 6.50 4.27
N VAL A 64 -3.12 7.46 3.34
CA VAL A 64 -3.60 8.84 3.59
C VAL A 64 -5.09 8.83 3.97
N ILE A 65 -5.91 8.07 3.26
CA ILE A 65 -7.36 8.00 3.51
C ILE A 65 -7.65 7.43 4.91
N ILE A 66 -6.98 6.35 5.32
CA ILE A 66 -7.17 5.74 6.64
C ILE A 66 -6.78 6.73 7.74
N LEU A 67 -5.67 7.45 7.58
CA LEU A 67 -5.24 8.48 8.53
C LEU A 67 -6.27 9.62 8.65
N VAL A 68 -6.84 10.07 7.54
CA VAL A 68 -7.89 11.11 7.54
C VAL A 68 -9.14 10.62 8.27
N ILE A 69 -9.60 9.39 8.01
CA ILE A 69 -10.78 8.82 8.67
C ILE A 69 -10.55 8.72 10.19
N LEU A 70 -9.38 8.23 10.61
CA LEU A 70 -9.02 8.14 12.03
C LEU A 70 -8.93 9.52 12.69
N GLY A 71 -8.33 10.50 11.99
CA GLY A 71 -8.21 11.88 12.47
C GLY A 71 -9.58 12.53 12.68
N ILE A 72 -10.48 12.43 11.70
CA ILE A 72 -11.86 12.96 11.83
C ILE A 72 -12.60 12.26 12.96
N LYS A 73 -12.49 10.92 13.07
CA LYS A 73 -13.14 10.14 14.12
C LYS A 73 -12.66 10.53 15.51
N TYR A 74 -11.36 10.81 15.65
CA TYR A 74 -10.79 11.34 16.89
C TYR A 74 -11.29 12.75 17.22
N MET A 75 -11.38 13.65 16.22
CA MET A 75 -11.82 15.03 16.44
C MET A 75 -13.31 15.13 16.79
N MET A 76 -14.16 14.31 16.16
CA MET A 76 -15.63 14.34 16.31
C MET A 76 -16.16 13.52 17.50
N GLY A 77 -15.36 12.64 18.10
CA GLY A 77 -15.79 11.84 19.25
C GLY A 77 -16.06 12.70 20.49
N SER A 78 -17.08 12.34 21.27
CA SER A 78 -17.32 12.90 22.61
C SER A 78 -16.15 12.53 23.57
N ALA A 79 -16.11 13.10 24.78
CA ALA A 79 -15.04 12.81 25.74
C ALA A 79 -14.87 11.30 26.04
N GLU A 80 -15.98 10.57 26.05
CA GLU A 80 -16.04 9.13 26.32
C GLU A 80 -15.60 8.32 25.09
N GLU A 81 -16.06 8.71 23.90
CA GLU A 81 -15.62 8.12 22.64
C GLU A 81 -14.13 8.39 22.34
N LYS A 82 -13.61 9.57 22.70
CA LYS A 82 -12.18 9.90 22.54
C LYS A 82 -11.27 8.98 23.35
N ALA A 83 -11.71 8.52 24.53
CA ALA A 83 -10.95 7.57 25.33
C ALA A 83 -10.89 6.18 24.66
N GLU A 84 -12.03 5.72 24.14
CA GLU A 84 -12.13 4.48 23.37
C GLU A 84 -11.31 4.55 22.06
N TYR A 85 -11.39 5.69 21.34
CA TYR A 85 -10.61 5.93 20.13
C TYR A 85 -9.11 6.00 20.41
N LYS A 86 -8.68 6.58 21.54
CA LYS A 86 -7.27 6.58 21.92
C LYS A 86 -6.73 5.18 22.15
N LYS A 87 -7.50 4.31 22.81
CA LYS A 87 -7.12 2.92 23.07
C LYS A 87 -7.05 2.10 21.77
N THR A 88 -8.00 2.30 20.87
CA THR A 88 -8.03 1.59 19.58
C THR A 88 -7.04 2.16 18.55
N MET A 89 -6.52 3.39 18.74
CA MET A 89 -5.46 3.96 17.90
C MET A 89 -4.07 3.34 18.15
N ILE A 90 -3.82 2.79 19.34
CA ILE A 90 -2.53 2.15 19.68
C ILE A 90 -2.14 1.06 18.67
N PRO A 91 -2.98 0.03 18.39
CA PRO A 91 -2.62 -1.00 17.42
C PRO A 91 -2.39 -0.46 16.00
N TYR A 92 -3.09 0.60 15.59
CA TYR A 92 -2.85 1.26 14.31
C TYR A 92 -1.47 1.94 14.25
N LEU A 93 -1.09 2.66 15.30
CA LEU A 93 0.22 3.30 15.39
C LEU A 93 1.35 2.26 15.43
N VAL A 94 1.17 1.17 16.19
CA VAL A 94 2.13 0.06 16.24
C VAL A 94 2.28 -0.58 14.85
N GLY A 95 1.17 -0.84 14.15
CA GLY A 95 1.22 -1.36 12.78
C GLY A 95 1.96 -0.44 11.80
N ALA A 96 1.71 0.87 11.88
CA ALA A 96 2.42 1.85 11.04
C ALA A 96 3.93 1.85 11.32
N VAL A 97 4.32 1.91 12.60
CA VAL A 97 5.73 1.86 13.02
C VAL A 97 6.42 0.59 12.51
N LEU A 98 5.76 -0.57 12.63
CA LEU A 98 6.30 -1.84 12.14
C LEU A 98 6.48 -1.84 10.62
N ILE A 99 5.50 -1.37 9.84
CA ILE A 99 5.60 -1.33 8.38
C ILE A 99 6.69 -0.36 7.91
N PHE A 100 6.88 0.78 8.57
CA PHE A 100 7.94 1.72 8.21
C PHE A 100 9.33 1.26 8.63
N LEU A 101 9.46 0.58 9.78
CA LEU A 101 10.75 0.13 10.30
C LEU A 101 11.20 -1.22 9.75
N ALA A 102 10.28 -2.12 9.39
CA ALA A 102 10.63 -3.46 8.90
C ALA A 102 11.58 -3.45 7.69
N PRO A 103 11.39 -2.62 6.65
CA PRO A 103 12.32 -2.53 5.53
C PRO A 103 13.71 -2.03 5.96
N THR A 104 13.76 -1.06 6.88
CA THR A 104 15.02 -0.52 7.42
C THR A 104 15.80 -1.58 8.19
N ILE A 105 15.12 -2.35 9.05
CA ILE A 105 15.73 -3.44 9.82
C ILE A 105 16.21 -4.53 8.85
N ALA A 106 15.38 -4.94 7.89
CA ALA A 106 15.72 -5.96 6.91
C ALA A 106 16.95 -5.57 6.07
N ASN A 107 17.00 -4.33 5.59
CA ASN A 107 18.16 -3.82 4.84
C ASN A 107 19.43 -3.74 5.70
N THR A 108 19.29 -3.34 6.97
CA THR A 108 20.42 -3.29 7.90
C THR A 108 21.00 -4.70 8.11
N VAL A 109 20.13 -5.69 8.38
CA VAL A 109 20.55 -7.09 8.52
C VAL A 109 21.15 -7.64 7.22
N TYR A 110 20.53 -7.38 6.07
CA TYR A 110 21.07 -7.78 4.77
C TYR A 110 22.47 -7.22 4.53
N THR A 111 22.69 -5.93 4.83
CA THR A 111 23.98 -5.26 4.66
C THR A 111 25.04 -5.80 5.64
N LEU A 112 24.65 -6.11 6.88
CA LEU A 112 25.54 -6.73 7.88
C LEU A 112 25.95 -8.15 7.49
N ILE A 113 25.03 -8.97 6.97
CA ILE A 113 25.31 -10.34 6.54
C ILE A 113 26.10 -10.37 5.23
N LYS A 114 25.78 -9.48 4.29
CA LYS A 114 26.53 -9.36 3.03
C LYS A 114 27.94 -8.80 3.24
N GLY A 115 28.21 -8.24 4.42
CA GLY A 115 29.53 -7.92 4.91
C GLY A 115 30.24 -6.92 4.02
N ASN A 116 29.77 -5.67 4.04
CA ASN A 116 30.38 -4.53 3.34
C ASN A 116 30.79 -4.79 1.88
#